data_AF-A0A969EJC4-F1
#
_entry.id   AF-A0A969EJC4-F1
#
_cell.length_a   1.000
_cell.length_b   1.000
_cell.length_c   1.000
_cell.angle_alpha   90.00
_cell.angle_beta   90.00
_cell.angle_gamma   90.00
#
_symmetry.space_group_name_H-M   'P 1'
#
loop_
_entity.id
_entity.type
_entity.pdbx_description
1 polymer ?
#
loop_
_entity_poly.entity_id
_entity_poly.type
_entity_poly.pdbx_seq_one_letter_code
_entity_poly.pdbx_strand_id
1 'polypeptide(L)' 'MDEKGEITEFKGKKNDWLDLMGKHAGEVQKYAKVNRLDFDDKFDLSRIVEFYNSLFEKK' A
#
# COMPACT_ATOMS: atom_id res chain seq x y z
N MET A 1 -1.32 2.73 -14.12
CA MET A 1 -0.61 1.44 -14.02
C MET A 1 0.35 1.43 -15.18
N ASP A 2 1.62 1.40 -14.86
CA ASP A 2 2.70 1.46 -15.82
C ASP A 2 3.17 0.02 -15.97
N GLU A 3 3.23 -0.48 -17.20
CA GLU A 3 3.37 -1.91 -17.55
C GLU A 3 4.74 -2.53 -17.19
N LYS A 4 5.55 -1.88 -16.33
CA LYS A 4 6.95 -2.28 -16.07
C LYS A 4 7.28 -2.68 -14.63
N GLY A 5 6.33 -2.67 -13.71
CA GLY A 5 6.62 -3.04 -12.31
C GLY A 5 7.63 -2.11 -11.62
N GLU A 6 7.94 -0.96 -12.23
CA GLU A 6 8.65 0.11 -11.57
C GLU A 6 7.65 0.76 -10.61
N ILE A 7 7.95 0.71 -9.31
CA ILE A 7 7.23 1.47 -8.29
C ILE A 7 7.40 2.94 -8.70
N THR A 8 6.41 3.48 -9.41
CA THR A 8 6.34 4.90 -9.70
C THR A 8 6.39 5.59 -8.36
N GLU A 9 7.49 6.31 -8.12
CA GLU A 9 7.73 7.03 -6.87
C GLU A 9 6.48 7.86 -6.58
N PHE A 10 5.71 7.42 -5.57
CA PHE A 10 4.41 7.99 -5.28
C PHE A 10 4.63 9.40 -4.71
N LYS A 11 4.66 10.39 -5.61
CA LYS A 11 4.80 11.82 -5.27
C LYS A 11 3.48 12.43 -4.77
N GLY A 12 2.40 11.64 -4.75
CA GLY A 12 1.17 11.99 -4.04
C GLY A 12 1.44 11.99 -2.55
N LYS A 13 0.97 12.99 -1.82
CA LYS A 13 1.04 12.98 -0.35
C LYS A 13 0.42 11.67 0.13
N LYS A 14 0.98 11.01 1.15
CA LYS A 14 0.45 9.81 1.84
C LYS A 14 -1.09 9.72 1.93
N ASN A 15 -1.77 10.87 2.01
CA ASN A 15 -3.23 11.02 1.92
C ASN A 15 -3.85 10.48 0.62
N ASP A 16 -3.28 10.74 -0.56
CA ASP A 16 -3.78 10.20 -1.83
C ASP A 16 -3.71 8.67 -1.86
N TRP A 17 -2.74 8.07 -1.17
CA TRP A 17 -2.61 6.62 -1.09
C TRP A 17 -3.69 6.02 -0.18
N LEU A 18 -4.00 6.69 0.94
CA LEU A 18 -5.10 6.30 1.83
C LEU A 18 -6.47 6.46 1.14
N ASP A 19 -6.66 7.51 0.36
CA ASP A 19 -7.85 7.71 -0.47
C ASP A 19 -7.95 6.63 -1.58
N LEU A 20 -6.83 6.27 -2.22
CA LEU A 20 -6.76 5.20 -3.23
C LEU A 20 -7.16 3.82 -2.67
N MET A 21 -6.80 3.52 -1.43
CA MET A 21 -7.17 2.25 -0.79
C MET A 21 -8.68 2.13 -0.56
N GLY A 22 -9.39 3.25 -0.49
CA GLY A 22 -10.84 3.31 -0.31
C GLY A 22 -11.34 2.38 0.81
N LYS A 23 -12.19 1.41 0.45
CA LYS A 23 -12.78 0.45 1.39
C LYS A 23 -11.78 -0.51 2.07
N HIS A 24 -10.58 -0.67 1.50
CA HIS A 24 -9.54 -1.55 2.04
C HIS A 24 -8.52 -0.79 2.92
N ALA A 25 -8.63 0.54 3.02
CA ALA A 25 -7.74 1.36 3.84
C ALA A 25 -7.67 0.86 5.30
N GLY A 26 -8.81 0.44 5.86
CA GLY A 26 -8.87 -0.14 7.21
C GLY A 26 -8.12 -1.47 7.34
N GLU A 27 -8.16 -2.34 6.32
CA GLU A 27 -7.43 -3.60 6.32
C GLU A 27 -5.92 -3.38 6.19
N VAL A 28 -5.52 -2.46 5.32
CA VAL A 28 -4.12 -2.08 5.14
C VAL A 28 -3.55 -1.44 6.39
N GLN A 29 -4.28 -0.50 7.03
CA GLN A 29 -3.87 0.08 8.30
C GLN A 29 -3.77 -0.95 9.42
N LYS A 30 -4.71 -1.91 9.47
CA LYS A 30 -4.67 -2.99 10.45
C LYS A 30 -3.47 -3.89 10.22
N TYR A 31 -3.19 -4.26 8.98
CA TYR A 31 -2.03 -5.04 8.60
C TYR A 31 -0.73 -4.34 9.01
N ALA A 32 -0.60 -3.05 8.68
CA ALA A 32 0.56 -2.25 9.07
C ALA A 32 0.72 -2.20 10.60
N LYS A 33 -0.37 -1.94 11.34
CA LYS A 33 -0.35 -1.88 12.80
C LYS A 33 0.03 -3.20 13.46
N VAL A 34 -0.51 -4.32 12.98
CA VAL A 34 -0.24 -5.67 13.51
C VAL A 34 1.21 -6.07 13.27
N ASN A 35 1.74 -5.74 12.10
CA ASN A 35 3.11 -6.07 11.72
C ASN A 35 4.13 -4.98 12.11
N ARG A 36 3.69 -3.91 12.80
CA ARG A 36 4.50 -2.74 13.18
C ARG A 36 5.25 -2.11 11.99
N LEU A 37 4.59 -2.08 10.84
CA LEU A 37 5.11 -1.51 9.61
C LEU A 37 4.89 0.00 9.59
N ASP A 38 5.92 0.71 9.17
CA ASP A 38 5.85 2.15 9.00
C ASP A 38 5.59 2.54 7.54
N PHE A 39 4.73 3.54 7.32
CA PHE A 39 4.39 3.99 5.96
C PHE A 39 5.40 4.98 5.38
N ASP A 40 6.27 5.54 6.22
CA ASP A 40 7.38 6.40 5.81
C ASP A 40 8.68 5.57 5.61
N ASP A 41 8.76 4.34 6.13
CA ASP A 41 9.84 3.41 5.80
C ASP A 41 9.59 2.72 4.44
N LYS A 42 10.59 2.77 3.55
CA LYS A 42 10.47 2.27 2.17
C LYS A 42 10.32 0.74 2.12
N PHE A 43 10.95 0.00 3.02
CA PHE A 43 10.89 -1.47 3.04
C PHE A 43 9.54 -1.93 3.56
N ASP A 44 9.05 -1.29 4.61
CA ASP A 44 7.74 -1.55 5.17
C ASP A 44 6.62 -1.13 4.20
N LEU A 45 6.77 0.02 3.54
CA LEU A 45 5.85 0.44 2.48
C LEU A 45 5.72 -0.61 1.38
N SER A 46 6.83 -1.22 0.96
CA SER A 46 6.80 -2.31 -0.03
C SER A 46 5.93 -3.49 0.43
N ARG A 47 6.02 -3.88 1.71
CA ARG A 47 5.20 -4.96 2.29
C ARG A 47 3.72 -4.59 2.38
N ILE A 48 3.44 -3.34 2.75
CA ILE A 48 2.08 -2.82 2.84
C ILE A 48 1.45 -2.78 1.43
N VAL A 49 2.21 -2.37 0.41
CA VAL A 49 1.79 -2.36 -1.01
C VAL A 49 1.53 -3.80 -1.50
N GLU A 50 2.42 -4.74 -1.20
CA GLU A 50 2.24 -6.15 -1.57
C GLU A 50 0.96 -6.74 -0.95
N PHE A 51 0.74 -6.50 0.34
CA PHE A 51 -0.51 -6.90 1.01
C PHE A 51 -1.73 -6.25 0.34
N TYR A 52 -1.68 -4.95 0.05
CA TYR A 52 -2.75 -4.26 -0.63
C TYR A 52 -3.06 -4.87 -2.00
N ASN A 53 -2.04 -5.16 -2.81
CA ASN A 53 -2.22 -5.79 -4.13
C ASN A 53 -2.83 -7.20 -4.04
N SER A 54 -2.45 -7.98 -3.02
CA SER A 54 -3.02 -9.30 -2.75
C SER A 54 -4.53 -9.27 -2.49
N LEU A 55 -5.09 -8.14 -2.02
CA LEU A 55 -6.54 -7.98 -1.83
C LEU A 55 -7.32 -7.95 -3.16
N PHE A 56 -6.65 -7.67 -4.29
CA PHE A 56 -7.25 -7.61 -5.63
C PHE A 56 -6.90 -8.81 -6.52
N GLU A 57 -5.85 -9.57 -6.20
CA GLU A 57 -5.43 -10.77 -6.94
C GLU A 57 -6.28 -12.03 -6.65
N LYS A 58 -7.33 -11.95 -5.83
CA LYS A 58 -8.34 -13.03 -5.79
C LYS A 58 -9.24 -12.99 -7.03
N LYS A 59 -8.78 -13.61 -8.11
CA LYS A 59 -9.63 -14.13 -9.18
C LYS A 59 -9.18 -15.50 -9.63
#